data_AF-F2F972-F1
#
_entry.id   AF-F2F972-F1
#
_cell.length_a   1.000
_cell.length_b   1.000
_cell.length_c   1.000
_cell.angle_alpha   90.00
_cell.angle_beta   90.00
_cell.angle_gamma   90.00
#
_symmetry.space_group_name_H-M   'P 1'
#
loop_
_entity.id
_entity.type
_entity.pdbx_description
1 polymer ?
#
loop_
_entity_poly.entity_id
_entity_poly.type
_entity_poly.pdbx_seq_one_letter_code
_entity_poly.pdbx_strand_id
1 'polypeptide(L)'
;MLLLFISLYRLSTTPEEITAHYKERWGVELPVPNEIINVWSTKYPARGDGEWVTELLYDSKVNPEQLHDFIKVTEGNLIEANRPVSHFISRGQNMYKIQQDEEFKITIEAYSTKVEPGDFYFQLSENGQSDTFTAIYQQTENRILLFEWHQ
;
A
#
# COMPACT_ATOMS: atom_id res chain seq x y z
N MET A 1 -13.69 33.44 5.75
CA MET A 1 -13.29 32.13 6.30
C MET A 1 -13.92 31.08 5.40
N LEU A 2 -13.18 30.58 4.42
CA LEU A 2 -13.69 29.63 3.43
C LEU A 2 -13.52 28.23 4.02
N LEU A 3 -14.62 27.61 4.45
CA LEU A 3 -14.64 26.20 4.85
C LEU A 3 -14.48 25.36 3.59
N LEU A 4 -13.28 24.82 3.39
CA LEU A 4 -13.02 23.78 2.39
C LEU A 4 -13.76 22.52 2.85
N PHE A 5 -14.94 22.28 2.27
CA PHE A 5 -15.58 20.98 2.27
C PHE A 5 -14.75 20.07 1.37
N ILE A 6 -13.83 19.32 1.95
CA ILE A 6 -13.25 18.15 1.30
C ILE A 6 -14.41 17.16 1.17
N SER A 7 -14.93 17.03 -0.04
CA SER A 7 -15.91 16.01 -0.39
C SER A 7 -15.22 14.65 -0.23
N LEU A 8 -15.32 14.06 0.97
CA LEU A 8 -15.12 12.63 1.17
C LEU A 8 -16.19 11.91 0.35
N TYR A 9 -15.87 11.61 -0.91
CA TYR A 9 -16.54 10.53 -1.63
C TYR A 9 -16.19 9.24 -0.87
N ARG A 10 -16.96 8.96 0.19
CA ARG A 10 -17.03 7.62 0.74
C ARG A 10 -17.74 6.78 -0.32
N LEU A 11 -16.98 6.19 -1.25
CA LEU A 11 -17.35 4.87 -1.71
C LEU A 11 -17.52 4.05 -0.43
N SER A 12 -18.75 3.67 -0.12
CA SER A 12 -19.10 2.92 1.08
C SER A 12 -18.65 1.48 0.93
N THR A 13 -17.34 1.29 0.73
CA THR A 13 -16.72 -0.02 0.63
C THR A 13 -16.34 -0.43 2.04
N THR A 14 -16.93 -1.51 2.52
CA THR A 14 -16.62 -2.08 3.83
C THR A 14 -15.19 -2.64 3.84
N PRO A 15 -14.53 -2.77 5.01
CA PRO A 15 -13.24 -3.44 5.11
C PRO A 15 -13.21 -4.82 4.46
N GLU A 16 -14.29 -5.59 4.61
CA GLU A 16 -14.47 -6.90 4.01
C GLU A 16 -14.46 -6.84 2.49
N GLU A 17 -15.22 -5.93 1.89
CA GLU A 17 -15.24 -5.74 0.43
C GLU A 17 -13.87 -5.34 -0.12
N ILE A 18 -13.10 -4.52 0.60
CA ILE A 18 -11.75 -4.15 0.20
C ILE A 18 -10.81 -5.35 0.26
N THR A 19 -10.84 -6.13 1.33
CA THR A 19 -10.00 -7.36 1.40
C THR A 19 -10.39 -8.40 0.36
N ALA A 20 -11.69 -8.53 0.05
CA ALA A 20 -12.16 -9.41 -1.01
C ALA A 20 -11.67 -8.96 -2.39
N HIS A 21 -11.65 -7.64 -2.64
CA HIS A 21 -11.09 -7.07 -3.86
C HIS A 21 -9.61 -7.41 -4.03
N TYR A 22 -8.79 -7.29 -2.97
CA TYR A 22 -7.37 -7.64 -3.05
C TYR A 22 -7.15 -9.14 -3.31
N LYS A 23 -7.99 -10.00 -2.72
CA LYS A 23 -7.97 -11.44 -3.03
C LYS A 23 -8.32 -11.72 -4.49
N GLU A 24 -9.35 -11.07 -5.02
CA GLU A 24 -9.77 -11.27 -6.42
C GLU A 24 -8.74 -10.72 -7.42
N ARG A 25 -8.23 -9.51 -7.19
CA ARG A 25 -7.33 -8.82 -8.13
C ARG A 25 -5.89 -9.32 -8.07
N TRP A 26 -5.39 -9.62 -6.89
CA TRP A 26 -3.97 -9.90 -6.64
C TRP A 26 -3.70 -11.28 -6.05
N GLY A 27 -4.75 -12.05 -5.75
CA GLY A 27 -4.61 -13.41 -5.22
C GLY A 27 -4.07 -13.47 -3.79
N VAL A 28 -4.08 -12.35 -3.05
CA VAL A 28 -3.58 -12.26 -1.67
C VAL A 28 -4.75 -12.24 -0.68
N GLU A 29 -4.69 -13.10 0.33
CA GLU A 29 -5.64 -13.02 1.44
C GLU A 29 -5.16 -12.01 2.48
N LEU A 30 -5.97 -10.97 2.72
CA LEU A 30 -5.72 -9.99 3.76
C LEU A 30 -6.71 -10.21 4.93
N PRO A 31 -6.24 -10.16 6.19
CA PRO A 31 -7.16 -10.14 7.32
C PRO A 31 -8.01 -8.86 7.26
N VAL A 32 -9.26 -8.95 7.70
CA VAL A 32 -10.18 -7.81 7.70
C VAL A 32 -9.70 -6.76 8.70
N PRO A 33 -9.40 -5.52 8.28
CA PRO A 33 -8.95 -4.47 9.19
C PRO A 33 -10.11 -3.77 9.90
N ASN A 34 -9.78 -3.07 10.98
CA ASN A 34 -10.70 -2.22 11.72
C ASN A 34 -10.95 -0.90 10.99
N GLU A 35 -9.91 -0.35 10.35
CA GLU A 35 -9.94 0.92 9.64
C GLU A 35 -9.08 0.85 8.38
N ILE A 36 -9.50 1.60 7.35
CA ILE A 36 -8.80 1.72 6.08
C ILE A 36 -8.59 3.19 5.78
N ILE A 37 -7.33 3.56 5.55
CA ILE A 37 -6.91 4.92 5.25
C ILE A 37 -6.31 4.94 3.85
N ASN A 38 -6.91 5.72 2.95
CA ASN A 38 -6.25 6.08 1.71
C ASN A 38 -5.19 7.13 2.03
N VAL A 39 -3.92 6.73 1.92
CA VAL A 39 -2.75 7.58 2.16
C VAL A 39 -2.46 8.41 0.92
N TRP A 40 -2.47 7.76 -0.25
CA TRP A 40 -2.23 8.40 -1.52
C TRP A 40 -3.00 7.72 -2.64
N SER A 41 -3.43 8.50 -3.63
CA SER A 41 -3.95 7.97 -4.89
C SER A 41 -3.75 8.99 -6.00
N THR A 42 -3.45 8.53 -7.22
CA THR A 42 -3.51 9.37 -8.42
C THR A 42 -4.87 10.07 -8.49
N LYS A 43 -4.87 11.41 -8.57
CA LYS A 43 -6.11 12.21 -8.55
C LYS A 43 -7.01 11.97 -9.77
N TYR A 44 -6.41 11.63 -10.91
CA TYR A 44 -7.10 11.42 -12.19
C TYR A 44 -6.51 10.21 -12.93
N PRO A 45 -6.84 8.97 -12.52
CA PRO A 45 -6.34 7.79 -13.20
C PRO A 45 -6.89 7.74 -14.62
N ALA A 46 -5.99 7.67 -15.60
CA ALA A 46 -6.37 7.59 -17.01
C ALA A 46 -6.50 6.12 -17.40
N ARG A 47 -7.69 5.68 -17.82
CA ARG A 47 -7.95 4.28 -18.25
C ARG A 47 -7.66 3.19 -17.20
N GLY A 48 -7.56 3.56 -15.93
CA GLY A 48 -7.22 2.63 -14.84
C GLY A 48 -5.76 2.72 -14.40
N ASP A 49 -4.92 3.41 -15.18
CA ASP A 49 -3.52 3.65 -14.84
C ASP A 49 -3.43 4.60 -13.65
N GLY A 50 -2.54 4.28 -12.73
CA GLY A 50 -2.31 5.08 -11.54
C GLY A 50 -1.59 4.30 -10.47
N GLU A 51 -1.51 4.92 -9.30
CA GLU A 51 -0.87 4.37 -8.14
C GLU A 51 -1.60 4.76 -6.86
N TRP A 52 -1.60 3.84 -5.90
CA TRP A 52 -2.32 3.95 -4.64
C TRP A 52 -1.43 3.49 -3.49
N VAL A 53 -1.54 4.18 -2.37
CA VAL A 53 -1.03 3.76 -1.07
C VAL A 53 -2.19 3.71 -0.09
N THR A 54 -2.42 2.53 0.48
CA THR A 54 -3.50 2.29 1.44
C THR A 54 -2.93 1.72 2.72
N GLU A 55 -3.39 2.22 3.85
CA GLU A 55 -3.06 1.69 5.17
C GLU A 55 -4.27 0.96 5.75
N LEU A 56 -4.05 -0.27 6.20
CA LEU A 56 -5.01 -1.10 6.90
C LEU A 56 -4.61 -1.17 8.37
N LEU A 57 -5.46 -0.67 9.27
CA LEU A 57 -5.20 -0.63 10.71
C LEU A 57 -5.92 -1.75 11.44
N TYR A 58 -5.26 -2.33 12.44
CA TYR A 58 -5.79 -3.40 13.27
C TYR A 58 -5.72 -3.01 14.75
N ASP A 59 -6.79 -3.26 15.50
CA ASP A 59 -6.83 -3.00 16.95
C ASP A 59 -5.97 -4.00 17.74
N SER A 60 -5.75 -5.18 17.16
CA SER A 60 -4.99 -6.28 17.77
C SER A 60 -4.04 -6.92 16.77
N LYS A 61 -2.93 -7.47 17.27
CA LYS A 61 -1.93 -8.14 16.42
C LYS A 61 -2.57 -9.19 15.51
N VAL A 62 -2.29 -9.08 14.22
CA VAL A 62 -2.66 -10.09 13.23
C VAL A 62 -1.95 -11.39 13.56
N ASN A 63 -2.68 -12.51 13.57
CA ASN A 63 -2.08 -13.83 13.73
C ASN A 63 -1.28 -14.16 12.46
N PRO A 64 0.01 -14.54 12.54
CA PRO A 64 0.82 -14.92 11.38
C PRO A 64 0.18 -15.99 10.47
N GLU A 65 -0.67 -16.88 11.00
CA GLU A 65 -1.41 -17.86 10.18
C GLU A 65 -2.37 -17.20 9.18
N GLN A 66 -2.85 -15.99 9.47
CA GLN A 66 -3.68 -15.19 8.58
C GLN A 66 -2.87 -14.48 7.48
N LEU A 67 -1.53 -14.52 7.58
CA LEU A 67 -0.59 -13.93 6.62
C LEU A 67 0.13 -15.02 5.82
N HIS A 68 -0.56 -16.10 5.47
CA HIS A 68 0.04 -17.29 4.87
C HIS A 68 0.69 -17.03 3.50
N ASP A 69 0.21 -16.03 2.76
CA ASP A 69 0.82 -15.60 1.49
C ASP A 69 2.08 -14.75 1.70
N PHE A 70 2.29 -14.22 2.91
CA PHE A 70 3.38 -13.29 3.19
C PHE A 70 4.66 -14.03 3.57
N ILE A 71 5.78 -13.48 3.13
CA ILE A 71 7.11 -13.90 3.50
C ILE A 71 7.53 -13.12 4.75
N LYS A 72 7.97 -13.83 5.79
CA LYS A 72 8.57 -13.20 6.96
C LYS A 72 9.88 -12.53 6.59
N VAL A 73 10.05 -11.29 7.03
CA VAL A 73 11.25 -10.49 6.85
C VAL A 73 12.29 -10.93 7.88
N THR A 74 13.50 -11.15 7.38
CA THR A 74 14.68 -11.56 8.11
C THR A 74 15.85 -10.71 7.62
N GLU A 75 16.98 -10.75 8.33
CA GLU A 75 18.22 -10.11 7.86
C GLU A 75 18.63 -10.58 6.46
N GLY A 76 18.34 -11.83 6.10
CA GLY A 76 18.73 -12.43 4.80
C GLY A 76 17.91 -11.94 3.61
N ASN A 77 16.68 -11.46 3.81
CA ASN A 77 15.79 -11.01 2.74
C ASN A 77 15.35 -9.54 2.90
N LEU A 78 15.93 -8.79 3.85
CA LEU A 78 15.58 -7.40 4.14
C LEU A 78 15.68 -6.48 2.91
N ILE A 79 16.73 -6.65 2.11
CA ILE A 79 16.95 -5.89 0.87
C ILE A 79 15.86 -6.21 -0.16
N GLU A 80 15.47 -7.48 -0.26
CA GLU A 80 14.41 -7.92 -1.16
C GLU A 80 13.06 -7.35 -0.72
N ALA A 81 12.73 -7.41 0.57
CA ALA A 81 11.49 -6.86 1.12
C ALA A 81 11.36 -5.33 0.93
N ASN A 82 12.47 -4.59 1.00
CA ASN A 82 12.46 -3.13 0.81
C ASN A 82 12.51 -2.68 -0.67
N ARG A 83 12.90 -3.57 -1.60
CA ARG A 83 13.07 -3.22 -3.02
C ARG A 83 11.78 -2.74 -3.68
N PRO A 84 10.61 -3.38 -3.49
CA PRO A 84 9.37 -2.99 -4.16
C PRO A 84 8.87 -1.61 -3.72
N VAL A 85 8.96 -1.32 -2.42
CA VAL A 85 8.63 0.00 -1.86
C VAL A 85 9.54 1.07 -2.45
N SER A 86 10.85 0.81 -2.48
CA SER A 86 11.82 1.74 -3.06
C SER A 86 11.55 2.00 -4.55
N HIS A 87 11.15 0.95 -5.28
CA HIS A 87 10.80 1.05 -6.69
C HIS A 87 9.51 1.86 -6.90
N PHE A 88 8.48 1.63 -6.09
CA PHE A 88 7.23 2.41 -6.11
C PHE A 88 7.50 3.90 -5.91
N ILE A 89 8.28 4.25 -4.87
CA ILE A 89 8.64 5.63 -4.54
C ILE A 89 9.40 6.27 -5.71
N SER A 90 10.40 5.56 -6.24
CA SER A 90 11.20 6.07 -7.36
C SER A 90 10.37 6.27 -8.63
N ARG A 91 9.43 5.36 -8.95
CA ARG A 91 8.50 5.54 -10.08
C ARG A 91 7.62 6.77 -9.91
N GLY A 92 7.04 6.97 -8.72
CA GLY A 92 6.22 8.14 -8.42
C GLY A 92 7.00 9.46 -8.56
N GLN A 93 8.19 9.54 -7.96
CA GLN A 93 9.08 10.72 -8.06
C GLN A 93 9.47 11.05 -9.51
N ASN A 94 9.66 10.03 -10.35
CA ASN A 94 9.98 10.24 -11.77
C ASN A 94 8.77 10.68 -12.61
N MET A 95 7.55 10.37 -12.16
CA MET A 95 6.32 10.69 -12.89
C MET A 95 5.80 12.10 -12.58
N TYR A 96 5.93 12.56 -11.33
CA TYR A 96 5.36 13.83 -10.91
C TYR A 96 6.26 15.02 -11.26
N LYS A 97 5.64 16.10 -11.78
CA LYS A 97 6.31 17.40 -11.93
C LYS A 97 6.45 18.06 -10.55
N ILE A 98 7.46 18.92 -10.40
CA ILE A 98 7.95 19.56 -9.15
C ILE A 98 6.89 19.82 -8.05
N GLN A 99 5.69 20.36 -8.35
CA GLN A 99 4.68 20.63 -7.31
C GLN A 99 3.86 19.41 -6.86
N GLN A 100 3.55 18.46 -7.76
CA GLN A 100 2.92 17.19 -7.36
C GLN A 100 3.94 16.23 -6.72
N ASP A 101 5.21 16.40 -7.07
CA ASP A 101 6.33 15.70 -6.45
C ASP A 101 6.46 16.07 -4.98
N GLU A 102 6.27 17.34 -4.58
CA GLU A 102 6.33 17.73 -3.16
C GLU A 102 5.22 17.11 -2.30
N GLU A 103 3.97 17.12 -2.76
CA GLU A 103 2.84 16.51 -2.02
C GLU A 103 3.00 14.99 -1.92
N PHE A 104 3.35 14.33 -3.03
CA PHE A 104 3.66 12.90 -3.07
C PHE A 104 4.81 12.58 -2.13
N LYS A 105 5.92 13.32 -2.22
CA LYS A 105 7.13 13.08 -1.43
C LYS A 105 6.87 13.25 0.06
N ILE A 106 6.22 14.34 0.49
CA ILE A 106 5.90 14.55 1.91
C ILE A 106 4.99 13.43 2.43
N THR A 107 3.96 13.08 1.67
CA THR A 107 2.99 12.06 2.07
C THR A 107 3.67 10.71 2.12
N ILE A 108 4.36 10.30 1.06
CA ILE A 108 4.96 8.97 0.99
C ILE A 108 6.20 8.85 1.87
N GLU A 109 7.03 9.88 2.09
CA GLU A 109 8.16 9.80 3.02
C GLU A 109 7.71 9.50 4.46
N ALA A 110 6.53 9.98 4.87
CA ALA A 110 5.96 9.67 6.18
C ALA A 110 5.55 8.19 6.31
N TYR A 111 5.23 7.52 5.21
CA TYR A 111 4.78 6.12 5.15
C TYR A 111 5.81 5.17 4.54
N SER A 112 6.95 5.68 4.04
CA SER A 112 8.09 4.91 3.54
C SER A 112 8.94 4.40 4.70
N THR A 113 8.28 3.88 5.73
CA THR A 113 8.96 3.25 6.86
C THR A 113 9.73 2.05 6.32
N LYS A 114 10.99 1.90 6.73
CA LYS A 114 11.80 0.76 6.29
C LYS A 114 11.18 -0.51 6.85
N VAL A 115 11.00 -1.50 6.00
CA VAL A 115 10.62 -2.84 6.44
C VAL A 115 11.72 -3.35 7.35
N GLU A 116 11.37 -3.93 8.49
CA GLU A 116 12.32 -4.41 9.49
C GLU A 116 12.28 -5.95 9.65
N PRO A 117 13.36 -6.59 10.12
CA PRO A 117 13.31 -8.00 10.49
C PRO A 117 12.21 -8.27 11.53
N GLY A 118 11.33 -9.23 11.24
CA GLY A 118 10.14 -9.52 12.05
C GLY A 118 8.83 -9.13 11.37
N ASP A 119 8.85 -8.17 10.43
CA ASP A 119 7.72 -7.84 9.57
C ASP A 119 7.42 -8.96 8.58
N PHE A 120 6.35 -8.77 7.80
CA PHE A 120 5.95 -9.70 6.75
C PHE A 120 5.66 -8.92 5.49
N TYR A 121 6.02 -9.45 4.33
CA TYR A 121 5.74 -8.81 3.05
C TYR A 121 5.21 -9.78 2.00
N PHE A 122 4.38 -9.27 1.11
CA PHE A 122 3.92 -9.94 -0.11
C PHE A 122 4.21 -9.03 -1.29
N GLN A 123 4.64 -9.62 -2.40
CA GLN A 123 4.84 -8.88 -3.65
C GLN A 123 4.34 -9.72 -4.82
N LEU A 124 3.58 -9.06 -5.71
CA LEU A 124 3.21 -9.58 -7.01
C LEU A 124 3.52 -8.54 -8.09
N SER A 125 3.84 -9.03 -9.29
CA SER A 125 4.00 -8.16 -10.47
C SER A 125 3.46 -8.89 -11.69
N GLU A 126 2.68 -8.18 -12.49
CA GLU A 126 2.03 -8.66 -13.71
C GLU A 126 2.43 -7.79 -14.90
N ASN A 127 2.03 -8.19 -16.11
CA ASN A 127 2.21 -7.39 -17.33
C ASN A 127 3.66 -6.88 -17.55
N GLY A 128 4.66 -7.71 -17.22
CA GLY A 128 6.07 -7.32 -17.36
C GLY A 128 6.53 -6.26 -16.37
N GLN A 129 5.93 -6.20 -15.17
CA GLN A 129 6.16 -5.23 -14.09
C GLN A 129 5.49 -3.86 -14.29
N SER A 130 4.63 -3.72 -15.29
CA SER A 130 3.77 -2.52 -15.40
C SER A 130 2.81 -2.43 -14.22
N ASP A 131 2.21 -3.58 -13.86
CA ASP A 131 1.29 -3.70 -12.74
C ASP A 131 2.00 -4.34 -11.56
N THR A 132 2.01 -3.66 -10.42
CA THR A 132 2.72 -4.15 -9.23
C THR A 132 1.88 -3.94 -7.98
N PHE A 133 1.91 -4.94 -7.10
CA PHE A 133 1.29 -4.88 -5.80
C PHE A 133 2.27 -5.34 -4.72
N THR A 134 2.38 -4.55 -3.66
CA THR A 134 3.20 -4.87 -2.49
C THR A 134 2.37 -4.65 -1.24
N ALA A 135 2.34 -5.63 -0.36
CA ALA A 135 1.75 -5.50 0.97
C ALA A 135 2.84 -5.71 2.02
N ILE A 136 2.88 -4.87 3.05
CA ILE A 136 3.83 -4.99 4.17
C ILE A 136 3.05 -4.93 5.47
N TYR A 137 3.04 -6.02 6.21
CA TYR A 137 2.59 -6.03 7.59
C TYR A 137 3.73 -5.59 8.52
N GLN A 138 3.57 -4.42 9.12
CA GLN A 138 4.48 -3.90 10.13
C GLN A 138 4.00 -4.32 11.51
N GLN A 139 4.76 -5.19 12.16
CA GLN A 139 4.29 -5.86 13.37
C GLN A 139 4.24 -4.93 14.59
N THR A 140 5.11 -3.91 14.62
CA THR A 140 5.23 -2.95 15.73
C THR A 140 4.05 -1.97 15.74
N GLU A 141 3.67 -1.48 14.57
CA GLU A 141 2.58 -0.53 14.35
C GLU A 141 1.23 -1.22 14.17
N ASN A 142 1.25 -2.55 13.99
CA ASN A 142 0.07 -3.37 13.76
C ASN A 142 -0.80 -2.88 12.60
N ARG A 143 -0.15 -2.67 11.45
CA ARG A 143 -0.79 -2.19 10.23
C ARG A 143 -0.27 -2.93 9.01
N ILE A 144 -1.06 -2.94 7.94
CA ILE A 144 -0.59 -3.34 6.61
C ILE A 144 -0.55 -2.10 5.72
N LEU A 145 0.60 -1.85 5.10
CA LEU A 145 0.74 -0.87 4.03
C LEU A 145 0.65 -1.58 2.68
N LEU A 146 -0.22 -1.07 1.82
CA LEU A 146 -0.45 -1.55 0.47
C LEU A 146 0.06 -0.51 -0.52
N PHE A 147 0.89 -0.95 -1.46
CA PHE A 147 1.42 -0.15 -2.56
C PHE A 147 0.98 -0.79 -3.87
N GLU A 148 0.20 -0.08 -4.65
CA GLU A 148 -0.42 -0.59 -5.87
C GLU A 148 -0.11 0.34 -7.04
N TRP A 149 0.29 -0.22 -8.17
CA TRP A 149 0.58 0.49 -9.40
C TRP A 149 -0.03 -0.24 -10.58
N HIS A 150 -0.70 0.48 -11.49
CA HIS A 150 -1.22 -0.03 -12.76
C HIS A 150 -0.76 0.85 -13.93
N GLN A 151 -0.39 0.24 -15.06
CA GLN A 151 0.11 0.95 -16.25
C GLN A 151 -0.16 0.24 -17.58
#